data_AF-A0A2V5NGE3-F1
#
_entry.id   AF-A0A2V5NGE3-F1
#
_cell.length_a   1.000
_cell.length_b   1.000
_cell.length_c   1.000
_cell.angle_alpha   90.00
_cell.angle_beta   90.00
_cell.angle_gamma   90.00
#
_symmetry.space_group_name_H-M   'P 1'
#
loop_
_entity.id
_entity.type
_entity.pdbx_description
1 polymer ?
#
loop_
_entity_poly.entity_id
_entity_poly.type
_entity_poly.pdbx_seq_one_letter_code
_entity_poly.pdbx_strand_id
1 'polypeptide(L)'
;MISELTEITEGAEVNSFRGWIFYDEDCGFCRNLVLRLERVFAKRGFYFEPLQRQWVRDRLDLTPPQALEEMRVLTADAQVCGGTDAVIFLARQLWWAAPFAALARFAFIHVLVDRLYRWVAAQRRCAPKLGGTCFRTSHSARNALPRRMGHAEARRSEYGWFALLLLPLLGLSTKPFLPAWGFMWAMAFAIFFACKWLTLGIALRRSKSASPFRALAYLVAWPGMDAKRFLSRDPAPRVPISTMLKTAVVAIARILVGISLLFAIARRVHDPILAGWIGMVGMILLLHFGLFSLLSAGWRTVRIDAAPIMDAPLRSTSVAEFWGRRWNGAFNDLALGLVFRPMARRVGATTATVAAFAVSGLIHEMVISLPAGAGFGLPTGYFLLQGLAILAQRKWAVLRGDISGWLFTMIIVAAPASWLFHPPFVRRVIIPFMQAIGAL
;
A
#
# COMPACT_ATOMS: atom_id res chain seq x y z
N MET A 1 25.50 -72.51 -19.92
CA MET A 1 24.29 -73.11 -19.34
C MET A 1 24.00 -72.33 -18.05
N ILE A 2 23.50 -71.10 -18.14
CA ILE A 2 22.08 -70.65 -18.00
C ILE A 2 21.34 -71.25 -16.80
N SER A 3 21.04 -70.40 -15.80
CA SER A 3 19.73 -70.21 -15.12
C SER A 3 19.91 -69.09 -14.08
N GLU A 4 19.44 -67.87 -14.37
CA GLU A 4 18.23 -67.18 -13.84
C GLU A 4 18.46 -66.48 -12.48
N LEU A 5 18.47 -65.13 -12.41
CA LEU A 5 17.34 -64.17 -12.36
C LEU A 5 16.54 -64.19 -11.03
N THR A 6 16.81 -63.20 -10.17
CA THR A 6 15.86 -62.20 -9.58
C THR A 6 16.58 -61.48 -8.41
N GLU A 7 16.86 -60.18 -8.55
CA GLU A 7 16.08 -59.06 -7.96
C GLU A 7 16.22 -59.04 -6.42
N ILE A 8 16.72 -58.01 -5.74
CA ILE A 8 16.26 -56.62 -5.77
C ILE A 8 17.44 -55.67 -5.45
N THR A 9 17.74 -54.79 -6.39
CA THR A 9 18.39 -53.50 -6.15
C THR A 9 17.31 -52.47 -5.83
N GLU A 10 17.30 -51.91 -4.63
CA GLU A 10 16.57 -50.67 -4.33
C GLU A 10 17.49 -49.71 -3.56
N GLY A 11 17.58 -48.47 -4.05
CA GLY A 11 18.10 -47.36 -3.26
C GLY A 11 19.21 -46.50 -3.86
N ALA A 12 19.37 -46.44 -5.18
CA ALA A 12 20.04 -45.31 -5.81
C ALA A 12 19.04 -44.61 -6.72
N GLU A 13 18.40 -43.54 -6.23
CA GLU A 13 17.64 -42.61 -7.06
C GLU A 13 18.57 -42.04 -8.13
N VAL A 14 18.59 -42.68 -9.30
CA VAL A 14 19.15 -42.10 -10.52
C VAL A 14 18.23 -40.93 -10.87
N ASN A 15 18.63 -39.71 -10.50
CA ASN A 15 17.92 -38.50 -10.89
C ASN A 15 17.86 -38.46 -12.43
N SER A 16 16.68 -38.77 -12.99
CA SER A 16 16.44 -38.71 -14.42
C SER A 16 16.67 -37.28 -14.90
N PHE A 17 17.45 -37.13 -15.98
CA PHE A 17 17.76 -35.84 -16.57
C PHE A 17 16.47 -35.16 -17.03
N ARG A 18 16.25 -33.90 -16.60
CA ARG A 18 15.04 -33.11 -16.88
C ARG A 18 15.29 -31.86 -17.70
N GLY A 19 16.52 -31.36 -17.76
CA GLY A 19 16.86 -30.23 -18.63
C GLY A 19 18.13 -29.47 -18.27
N TRP A 20 18.46 -28.51 -19.14
CA TRP A 20 19.56 -27.57 -18.99
C TRP A 20 19.04 -26.18 -18.61
N ILE A 21 19.72 -25.51 -17.67
CA ILE A 21 19.50 -24.13 -17.29
C ILE A 21 20.70 -23.31 -17.81
N PHE A 22 20.44 -22.44 -18.77
CA PHE A 22 21.48 -21.65 -19.41
C PHE A 22 21.64 -20.29 -18.74
N TYR A 23 22.89 -19.91 -18.44
CA TYR A 23 23.23 -18.67 -17.75
C TYR A 23 24.36 -17.90 -18.45
N ASP A 24 24.48 -16.60 -18.14
CA ASP A 24 25.54 -15.71 -18.65
C ASP A 24 26.81 -15.89 -17.81
N GLU A 25 27.85 -16.54 -18.35
CA GLU A 25 29.11 -16.82 -17.65
C GLU A 25 29.94 -15.56 -17.38
N ASP A 26 29.87 -14.56 -18.26
CA ASP A 26 30.54 -13.26 -18.09
C ASP A 26 29.88 -12.40 -16.99
N CYS A 27 28.74 -12.85 -16.45
CA CYS A 27 28.01 -12.16 -15.40
C CYS A 27 28.34 -12.74 -14.02
N GLY A 28 29.08 -12.00 -13.20
CA GLY A 28 29.40 -12.36 -11.82
C GLY A 28 28.18 -12.62 -10.93
N PHE A 29 27.06 -11.93 -11.20
CA PHE A 29 25.78 -12.19 -10.53
C PHE A 29 25.21 -13.57 -10.88
N CYS A 30 25.17 -13.90 -12.18
CA CYS A 30 24.66 -15.18 -12.68
C CYS A 30 25.51 -16.34 -12.16
N ARG A 31 26.84 -16.22 -12.19
CA ARG A 31 27.74 -17.24 -11.62
C ARG A 31 27.50 -17.48 -10.13
N ASN A 32 27.37 -16.41 -9.34
CA ASN A 32 27.07 -16.54 -7.91
C ASN A 32 25.71 -17.18 -7.64
N LEU A 33 24.73 -16.95 -8.52
CA LEU A 33 23.41 -17.57 -8.44
C LEU A 33 23.48 -19.07 -8.74
N VAL A 34 24.25 -19.46 -9.76
CA VAL A 34 24.52 -20.88 -10.10
C VAL A 34 25.12 -21.59 -8.90
N LEU A 35 26.18 -21.05 -8.29
CA LEU A 35 26.84 -21.67 -7.13
C LEU A 35 25.91 -21.94 -5.94
N ARG A 36 24.87 -21.12 -5.75
CA ARG A 36 23.88 -21.29 -4.68
C ARG A 36 22.78 -22.29 -5.03
N LEU A 37 22.45 -22.41 -6.31
CA LEU A 37 21.27 -23.13 -6.78
C LEU A 37 21.61 -24.47 -7.45
N GLU A 38 22.85 -24.70 -7.84
CA GLU A 38 23.34 -25.92 -8.48
C GLU A 38 22.94 -27.17 -7.71
N ARG A 39 23.25 -27.24 -6.41
CA ARG A 39 22.87 -28.39 -5.56
C ARG A 39 21.35 -28.61 -5.46
N VAL A 40 20.57 -27.54 -5.55
CA VAL A 40 19.11 -27.59 -5.40
C VAL A 40 18.47 -28.15 -6.67
N PHE A 41 18.97 -27.74 -7.84
CA PHE A 41 18.45 -28.14 -9.14
C PHE A 41 19.04 -29.46 -9.65
N ALA A 42 20.29 -29.78 -9.31
CA ALA A 42 20.90 -31.07 -9.63
C ALA A 42 20.13 -32.24 -9.00
N LYS A 43 19.69 -32.08 -7.74
CA LYS A 43 18.79 -33.04 -7.05
C LYS A 43 17.41 -33.20 -7.71
N ARG A 44 17.09 -32.39 -8.72
CA ARG A 44 15.81 -32.36 -9.45
C ARG A 44 16.01 -32.60 -10.94
N GLY A 45 17.19 -33.06 -11.36
CA GLY A 45 17.51 -33.39 -12.74
C GLY A 45 17.80 -32.21 -13.65
N PHE A 46 18.02 -30.99 -13.12
CA PHE A 46 18.38 -29.80 -13.90
C PHE A 46 19.85 -29.42 -13.69
N TYR A 47 20.56 -29.19 -14.79
CA TYR A 47 21.99 -28.88 -14.80
C TYR A 47 22.26 -27.52 -15.42
N PHE A 48 23.27 -26.81 -14.93
CA PHE A 48 23.60 -25.46 -15.40
C PHE A 48 24.68 -25.50 -16.48
N GLU A 49 24.51 -24.70 -17.54
CA GLU A 49 25.51 -24.55 -18.60
C GLU A 49 25.64 -23.08 -19.07
N PRO A 50 26.85 -22.60 -19.42
CA PRO A 50 27.03 -21.28 -20.00
C PRO A 50 26.40 -21.10 -21.39
N LEU A 51 25.73 -19.97 -21.61
CA LEU A 51 25.24 -19.52 -22.93
C LEU A 51 26.39 -19.29 -23.94
N GLN A 52 27.61 -19.07 -23.45
CA GLN A 52 28.81 -18.82 -24.22
C GLN A 52 29.37 -20.06 -24.94
N ARG A 53 28.90 -21.27 -24.61
CA ARG A 53 29.37 -22.51 -25.23
C ARG A 53 28.85 -22.66 -26.66
N GLN A 54 29.70 -23.16 -27.54
CA GLN A 54 29.37 -23.32 -28.97
C GLN A 54 28.16 -24.23 -29.19
N TRP A 55 28.15 -25.41 -28.54
CA TRP A 55 27.04 -26.36 -28.66
C TRP A 55 25.69 -25.79 -28.19
N VAL A 56 25.68 -24.89 -27.20
CA VAL A 56 24.46 -24.24 -26.70
C VAL A 56 23.91 -23.26 -27.74
N ARG A 57 24.80 -22.50 -28.39
CA ARG A 57 24.41 -21.57 -29.46
C ARG A 57 23.86 -22.30 -30.67
N ASP A 58 24.53 -23.37 -31.09
CA ASP A 58 24.12 -24.20 -32.22
C ASP A 58 22.77 -24.89 -31.96
N ARG A 59 22.50 -25.27 -30.71
CA ARG A 59 21.25 -25.94 -30.31
C ARG A 59 20.06 -24.98 -30.14
N LEU A 60 20.31 -23.71 -29.80
CA LEU A 60 19.27 -22.71 -29.57
C LEU A 60 18.98 -21.82 -30.80
N ASP A 61 19.77 -21.93 -31.87
CA ASP A 61 19.67 -21.13 -33.11
C ASP A 61 19.68 -19.61 -32.84
N LEU A 62 20.63 -19.14 -32.01
CA LEU A 62 20.69 -17.74 -31.57
C LEU A 62 21.93 -17.01 -32.08
N THR A 63 21.75 -15.76 -32.53
CA THR A 63 22.86 -14.84 -32.83
C THR A 63 23.54 -14.32 -31.54
N PRO A 64 24.85 -14.03 -31.54
CA PRO A 64 25.62 -13.66 -30.34
C PRO A 64 25.04 -12.55 -29.44
N PRO A 65 24.39 -11.48 -29.98
CA PRO A 65 23.78 -10.45 -29.15
C PRO A 65 22.50 -10.93 -28.44
N GLN A 66 21.69 -11.74 -29.12
CA GLN A 66 20.38 -12.20 -28.65
C GLN A 66 20.50 -13.32 -27.60
N ALA A 67 21.49 -14.21 -27.76
CA ALA A 67 21.75 -15.29 -26.81
C ALA A 67 22.05 -14.79 -25.40
N LEU A 68 22.64 -13.59 -25.28
CA LEU A 68 23.08 -13.03 -24.02
C LEU A 68 22.06 -12.09 -23.38
N GLU A 69 20.84 -11.91 -23.92
CA GLU A 69 19.85 -10.98 -23.36
C GLU A 69 19.13 -11.55 -22.13
N GLU A 70 18.93 -12.86 -22.07
CA GLU A 70 18.11 -13.52 -21.05
C GLU A 70 18.59 -14.94 -20.74
N MET A 71 18.32 -15.42 -19.51
CA MET A 71 18.47 -16.83 -19.17
C MET A 71 17.44 -17.67 -19.91
N ARG A 72 17.81 -18.93 -20.16
CA ARG A 72 16.95 -19.89 -20.87
C ARG A 72 16.96 -21.23 -20.16
N VAL A 73 15.87 -21.97 -20.30
CA VAL A 73 15.76 -23.35 -19.83
C VAL A 73 15.36 -24.22 -21.01
N LEU A 74 16.12 -25.28 -21.25
CA LEU A 74 15.79 -26.32 -22.22
C LEU A 74 15.35 -27.56 -21.45
N THR A 75 14.10 -27.97 -21.62
CA THR A 75 13.58 -29.18 -21.00
C THR A 75 13.97 -30.43 -21.79
N ALA A 76 13.89 -31.61 -21.16
CA ALA A 76 14.10 -32.90 -21.85
C ALA A 76 13.15 -33.10 -23.04
N ASP A 77 11.96 -32.49 -23.01
CA ASP A 77 10.96 -32.50 -24.07
C ASP A 77 11.26 -31.48 -25.21
N ALA A 78 12.49 -30.97 -25.27
CA ALA A 78 12.95 -29.98 -26.24
C ALA A 78 12.19 -28.63 -26.23
N GLN A 79 11.49 -28.28 -25.14
CA GLN A 79 10.90 -26.96 -24.99
C GLN A 79 11.93 -25.95 -24.47
N VAL A 80 11.96 -24.78 -25.10
CA VAL A 80 12.83 -23.66 -24.69
C VAL A 80 11.97 -22.57 -24.06
N CYS A 81 12.20 -22.30 -22.79
CA CYS A 81 11.62 -21.16 -22.09
C CYS A 81 12.67 -20.07 -21.91
N GLY A 82 12.32 -18.83 -22.25
CA GLY A 82 13.16 -17.65 -22.08
C GLY A 82 12.70 -16.76 -20.93
N GLY A 83 13.64 -16.08 -20.32
CA GLY A 83 13.37 -14.94 -19.47
C GLY A 83 12.48 -15.22 -18.26
N THR A 84 11.38 -14.46 -18.16
CA THR A 84 10.41 -14.57 -17.08
C THR A 84 9.76 -15.95 -17.01
N ASP A 85 9.45 -16.53 -18.16
CA ASP A 85 8.79 -17.83 -18.25
C ASP A 85 9.74 -18.96 -17.81
N ALA A 86 11.05 -18.81 -18.06
CA ALA A 86 12.07 -19.70 -17.52
C ALA A 86 12.13 -19.65 -15.98
N VAL A 87 12.06 -18.46 -15.39
CA VAL A 87 12.05 -18.28 -13.93
C VAL A 87 10.78 -18.86 -13.30
N ILE A 88 9.61 -18.61 -13.90
CA ILE A 88 8.33 -19.16 -13.43
C ILE A 88 8.34 -20.69 -13.53
N PHE A 89 8.88 -21.25 -14.61
CA PHE A 89 9.03 -22.69 -14.79
C PHE A 89 9.89 -23.30 -13.67
N LEU A 90 11.06 -22.73 -13.40
CA LEU A 90 11.96 -23.22 -12.34
C LEU A 90 11.35 -23.06 -10.94
N ALA A 91 10.61 -21.97 -10.69
CA ALA A 91 9.94 -21.74 -9.42
C ALA A 91 8.87 -22.81 -9.11
N ARG A 92 8.22 -23.38 -10.12
CA ARG A 92 7.25 -24.49 -9.93
C ARG A 92 7.92 -25.78 -9.43
N GLN A 93 9.21 -25.96 -9.69
CA GLN A 93 9.97 -27.14 -9.25
C GLN A 93 10.38 -27.08 -7.77
N LEU A 94 10.08 -25.96 -7.09
CA LEU A 94 10.42 -25.71 -5.69
C LEU A 94 9.13 -25.52 -4.89
N TRP A 95 8.86 -26.40 -3.92
CA TRP A 95 7.62 -26.40 -3.14
C TRP A 95 7.33 -25.05 -2.45
N TRP A 96 8.37 -24.37 -1.97
CA TRP A 96 8.25 -23.06 -1.31
C TRP A 96 8.09 -21.90 -2.31
N ALA A 97 8.53 -22.07 -3.56
CA ALA A 97 8.39 -21.05 -4.61
C ALA A 97 7.14 -21.25 -5.49
N ALA A 98 6.52 -22.43 -5.43
CA ALA A 98 5.29 -22.78 -6.12
C ALA A 98 4.13 -21.78 -5.91
N PRO A 99 3.83 -21.26 -4.69
CA PRO A 99 2.78 -20.26 -4.53
C PRO A 99 3.07 -18.96 -5.29
N PHE A 100 4.33 -18.55 -5.43
CA PHE A 100 4.71 -17.39 -6.23
C PHE A 100 4.53 -17.63 -7.73
N ALA A 101 4.85 -18.83 -8.20
CA ALA A 101 4.60 -19.22 -9.59
C ALA A 101 3.09 -19.31 -9.91
N ALA A 102 2.26 -19.66 -8.92
CA ALA A 102 0.80 -19.64 -9.04
C ALA A 102 0.26 -18.21 -9.12
N LEU A 103 0.77 -17.29 -8.29
CA LEU A 103 0.43 -15.87 -8.33
C LEU A 103 0.84 -15.21 -9.66
N ALA A 104 1.95 -15.65 -10.27
CA ALA A 104 2.38 -15.14 -11.58
C ALA A 104 1.43 -15.52 -12.74
N ARG A 105 0.40 -16.36 -12.51
CA ARG A 105 -0.65 -16.65 -13.52
C ARG A 105 -1.63 -15.50 -13.71
N PHE A 106 -1.72 -14.57 -12.76
CA PHE A 106 -2.54 -13.36 -12.92
C PHE A 106 -1.84 -12.39 -13.87
N ALA A 107 -2.51 -11.96 -14.95
CA ALA A 107 -1.92 -11.14 -16.01
C ALA A 107 -1.21 -9.88 -15.51
N PHE A 108 -1.75 -9.22 -14.48
CA PHE A 108 -1.10 -8.05 -13.87
C PHE A 108 0.22 -8.39 -13.17
N ILE A 109 0.27 -9.54 -12.49
CA ILE A 109 1.46 -10.00 -11.77
C ILE A 109 2.51 -10.48 -12.77
N HIS A 110 2.13 -11.19 -13.83
CA HIS A 110 3.06 -11.59 -14.91
C HIS A 110 3.77 -10.38 -15.52
N VAL A 111 3.02 -9.32 -15.86
CA VAL A 111 3.59 -8.05 -16.39
C VAL A 111 4.57 -7.40 -15.40
N LEU A 112 4.32 -7.51 -14.09
CA LEU A 112 5.19 -6.95 -13.07
C LEU A 112 6.50 -7.76 -12.94
N VAL A 113 6.38 -9.09 -12.87
CA VAL A 113 7.53 -10.01 -12.80
C VAL A 113 8.39 -9.86 -14.05
N ASP A 114 7.75 -9.70 -15.20
CA ASP A 114 8.45 -9.56 -16.47
C ASP A 114 9.24 -8.26 -16.59
N ARG A 115 8.67 -7.15 -16.13
CA ARG A 115 9.40 -5.87 -16.01
C ARG A 115 10.57 -5.97 -15.06
N LEU A 116 10.41 -6.67 -13.94
CA LEU A 116 11.48 -6.87 -12.96
C LEU A 116 12.60 -7.72 -13.55
N TYR A 117 12.26 -8.83 -14.21
CA TYR A 117 13.20 -9.71 -14.87
C TYR A 117 14.02 -8.96 -15.93
N ARG A 118 13.35 -8.24 -16.84
CA ARG A 118 14.02 -7.43 -17.88
C ARG A 118 14.93 -6.36 -17.29
N TRP A 119 14.53 -5.76 -16.17
CA TRP A 119 15.38 -4.80 -15.45
C TRP A 119 16.64 -5.45 -14.86
N VAL A 120 16.52 -6.63 -14.22
CA VAL A 120 17.67 -7.37 -13.69
C VAL A 120 18.60 -7.79 -14.82
N ALA A 121 18.04 -8.35 -15.91
CA ALA A 121 18.76 -8.73 -17.11
C ALA A 121 19.59 -7.57 -17.68
N ALA A 122 19.00 -6.37 -17.79
CA ALA A 122 19.69 -5.18 -18.28
C ALA A 122 20.78 -4.63 -17.32
N GLN A 123 20.72 -4.95 -16.04
CA GLN A 123 21.62 -4.44 -15.00
C GLN A 123 22.66 -5.45 -14.53
N ARG A 124 22.58 -6.71 -14.97
CA ARG A 124 23.37 -7.85 -14.44
C ARG A 124 24.89 -7.68 -14.55
N ARG A 125 25.36 -6.84 -15.48
CA ARG A 125 26.79 -6.54 -15.70
C ARG A 125 27.30 -5.28 -14.95
N CYS A 126 26.40 -4.47 -14.39
CA CYS A 126 26.73 -3.12 -13.88
C CYS A 126 26.46 -2.91 -12.38
N ALA A 127 26.13 -3.97 -11.62
CA ALA A 127 25.77 -3.87 -10.21
C ALA A 127 26.97 -4.21 -9.29
N PRO A 128 27.58 -3.23 -8.58
CA PRO A 128 28.75 -3.47 -7.72
C PRO A 128 28.45 -4.39 -6.54
N LYS A 129 27.20 -4.39 -6.04
CA LYS A 129 26.75 -5.28 -4.95
C LYS A 129 26.49 -6.73 -5.39
N LEU A 130 26.59 -7.02 -6.69
CA LEU A 130 26.37 -8.35 -7.27
C LEU A 130 27.60 -8.87 -8.03
N GLY A 131 28.77 -8.24 -7.84
CA GLY A 131 30.06 -8.70 -8.38
C GLY A 131 30.37 -8.29 -9.83
N GLY A 132 29.70 -7.28 -10.39
CA GLY A 132 29.99 -6.79 -11.75
C GLY A 132 30.97 -5.61 -11.78
N THR A 133 32.03 -5.69 -12.60
CA THR A 133 32.92 -4.58 -12.96
C THR A 133 32.50 -4.00 -14.30
N CYS A 134 32.20 -2.69 -14.34
CA CYS A 134 31.71 -2.03 -15.55
C CYS A 134 32.88 -1.74 -16.52
N PHE A 135 32.94 -2.40 -17.67
CA PHE A 135 33.79 -1.97 -18.78
C PHE A 135 33.02 -0.97 -19.63
N ARG A 136 33.38 0.31 -19.54
CA ARG A 136 32.81 1.37 -20.37
C ARG A 136 33.82 1.69 -21.46
N THR A 137 33.61 1.17 -22.67
CA THR A 137 34.36 1.60 -23.85
C THR A 137 34.06 3.09 -24.08
N SER A 138 35.08 3.92 -23.96
CA SER A 138 35.00 5.36 -24.17
C SER A 138 35.01 5.65 -25.68
N HIS A 139 33.86 5.96 -26.25
CA HIS A 139 33.84 6.79 -27.45
C HIS A 139 32.81 7.92 -27.29
N SER A 140 33.38 9.12 -27.26
CA SER A 140 32.81 10.42 -27.58
C SER A 140 31.41 10.42 -28.22
N ALA A 141 30.45 11.06 -27.54
CA ALA A 141 29.52 11.96 -28.21
C ALA A 141 28.88 12.90 -27.18
N ARG A 142 29.19 14.18 -27.32
CA ARG A 142 28.45 15.30 -26.75
C ARG A 142 27.01 15.18 -27.25
N ASN A 143 26.06 14.99 -26.35
CA ASN A 143 24.70 15.48 -26.48
C ASN A 143 24.04 15.47 -25.11
N ALA A 144 23.52 16.64 -24.73
CA ALA A 144 22.80 16.86 -23.49
C ALA A 144 21.59 15.92 -23.42
N LEU A 145 21.64 14.96 -22.49
CA LEU A 145 20.50 14.13 -22.10
C LEU A 145 20.18 14.39 -20.61
N PRO A 146 18.89 14.36 -20.23
CA PRO A 146 18.43 14.87 -18.96
C PRO A 146 19.02 14.05 -17.80
N ARG A 147 19.38 14.75 -16.72
CA ARG A 147 19.87 14.22 -15.43
C ARG A 147 19.18 12.89 -15.10
N ARG A 148 19.85 11.76 -15.34
CA ARG A 148 19.40 10.42 -14.90
C ARG A 148 19.34 10.43 -13.36
N MET A 149 18.13 10.52 -12.81
CA MET A 149 17.85 10.18 -11.42
C MET A 149 18.25 8.71 -11.18
N GLY A 150 19.01 8.47 -10.12
CA GLY A 150 19.88 7.29 -9.98
C GLY A 150 19.13 5.99 -9.68
N HIS A 151 19.67 4.87 -10.16
CA HIS A 151 19.20 3.50 -9.89
C HIS A 151 19.05 3.12 -8.40
N ALA A 152 19.56 3.93 -7.46
CA ALA A 152 19.33 3.80 -6.01
C ALA A 152 17.96 4.33 -5.56
N GLU A 153 17.37 5.30 -6.28
CA GLU A 153 16.07 5.90 -5.99
C GLU A 153 14.91 5.00 -6.43
N ALA A 154 15.11 4.20 -7.49
CA ALA A 154 14.15 3.19 -7.95
C ALA A 154 14.02 2.00 -6.96
N ARG A 155 15.14 1.53 -6.39
CA ARG A 155 15.19 0.40 -5.44
C ARG A 155 14.52 0.70 -4.09
N ARG A 156 14.51 1.96 -3.65
CA ARG A 156 13.75 2.41 -2.46
C ARG A 156 12.24 2.53 -2.73
N SER A 157 11.81 2.45 -4.00
CA SER A 157 10.41 2.59 -4.43
C SER A 157 9.52 1.44 -4.01
N GLU A 158 10.03 0.22 -4.15
CA GLU A 158 9.24 -1.01 -3.99
C GLU A 158 8.86 -1.26 -2.51
N TYR A 159 9.77 -0.97 -1.56
CA TYR A 159 9.53 -1.15 -0.11
C TYR A 159 8.37 -0.33 0.47
N GLY A 160 8.09 0.85 -0.09
CA GLY A 160 6.94 1.66 0.36
C GLY A 160 5.60 1.02 -0.01
N TRP A 161 5.55 0.41 -1.21
CA TRP A 161 4.37 -0.31 -1.70
C TRP A 161 4.24 -1.68 -1.03
N PHE A 162 5.35 -2.35 -0.70
CA PHE A 162 5.32 -3.59 0.07
C PHE A 162 4.64 -3.41 1.44
N ALA A 163 4.87 -2.28 2.13
CA ALA A 163 4.21 -2.02 3.42
C ALA A 163 2.68 -1.91 3.31
N LEU A 164 2.16 -1.35 2.21
CA LEU A 164 0.71 -1.26 1.93
C LEU A 164 0.03 -2.61 1.75
N LEU A 165 0.78 -3.65 1.39
CA LEU A 165 0.26 -5.02 1.28
C LEU A 165 0.55 -5.82 2.55
N LEU A 166 1.81 -5.79 3.02
CA LEU A 166 2.27 -6.62 4.13
C LEU A 166 1.57 -6.27 5.44
N LEU A 167 1.45 -4.99 5.80
CA LEU A 167 0.89 -4.61 7.11
C LEU A 167 -0.61 -4.95 7.21
N PRO A 168 -1.48 -4.65 6.22
CA PRO A 168 -2.86 -5.12 6.27
C PRO A 168 -2.98 -6.65 6.31
N LEU A 169 -2.13 -7.39 5.60
CA LEU A 169 -2.10 -8.86 5.68
C LEU A 169 -1.72 -9.36 7.09
N LEU A 170 -0.75 -8.73 7.74
CA LEU A 170 -0.44 -8.99 9.15
C LEU A 170 -1.60 -8.58 10.08
N GLY A 171 -2.29 -7.48 9.77
CA GLY A 171 -3.52 -7.11 10.47
C GLY A 171 -4.58 -8.22 10.37
N LEU A 172 -4.77 -8.81 9.18
CA LEU A 172 -5.71 -9.90 8.94
C LEU A 172 -5.38 -11.15 9.76
N SER A 173 -4.10 -11.47 9.93
CA SER A 173 -3.68 -12.64 10.72
C SER A 173 -3.97 -12.49 12.22
N THR A 174 -4.24 -11.27 12.72
CA THR A 174 -4.64 -11.05 14.12
C THR A 174 -6.09 -11.42 14.43
N LYS A 175 -6.94 -11.60 13.40
CA LYS A 175 -8.38 -11.87 13.56
C LYS A 175 -8.71 -13.03 14.53
N PRO A 176 -7.99 -14.17 14.52
CA PRO A 176 -8.29 -15.28 15.43
C PRO A 176 -7.94 -15.00 16.90
N PHE A 177 -7.09 -14.00 17.16
CA PHE A 177 -6.48 -13.77 18.48
C PHE A 177 -7.08 -12.58 19.23
N LEU A 178 -7.87 -11.75 18.56
CA LEU A 178 -8.40 -10.50 19.13
C LEU A 178 -9.92 -10.48 19.12
N PRO A 179 -10.55 -9.83 20.13
CA PRO A 179 -11.97 -9.51 20.04
C PRO A 179 -12.22 -8.59 18.83
N ALA A 180 -13.47 -8.53 18.35
CA ALA A 180 -13.83 -7.77 17.15
C ALA A 180 -13.33 -6.30 17.17
N TRP A 181 -13.42 -5.62 18.31
CA TRP A 181 -12.88 -4.27 18.47
C TRP A 181 -11.35 -4.21 18.44
N GLY A 182 -10.66 -5.18 19.04
CA GLY A 182 -9.20 -5.26 19.02
C GLY A 182 -8.70 -5.51 17.60
N PHE A 183 -9.36 -6.43 16.88
CA PHE A 183 -9.07 -6.71 15.47
C PHE A 183 -9.32 -5.48 14.57
N MET A 184 -10.41 -4.73 14.79
CA MET A 184 -10.65 -3.45 14.09
C MET A 184 -9.48 -2.49 14.28
N TRP A 185 -9.04 -2.26 15.52
CA TRP A 185 -7.92 -1.35 15.80
C TRP A 185 -6.62 -1.85 15.20
N ALA A 186 -6.32 -3.15 15.30
CA ALA A 186 -5.16 -3.75 14.67
C ALA A 186 -5.14 -3.50 13.16
N MET A 187 -6.28 -3.66 12.48
CA MET A 187 -6.43 -3.36 11.05
C MET A 187 -6.24 -1.87 10.76
N ALA A 188 -6.91 -1.00 11.52
CA ALA A 188 -6.82 0.45 11.35
C ALA A 188 -5.39 0.95 11.53
N PHE A 189 -4.68 0.49 12.57
CA PHE A 189 -3.28 0.81 12.80
C PHE A 189 -2.37 0.24 11.72
N ALA A 190 -2.60 -0.99 11.25
CA ALA A 190 -1.82 -1.57 10.18
C ALA A 190 -1.89 -0.73 8.88
N ILE A 191 -3.10 -0.33 8.46
CA ILE A 191 -3.29 0.54 7.29
C ILE A 191 -2.67 1.92 7.55
N PHE A 192 -2.90 2.49 8.73
CA PHE A 192 -2.35 3.79 9.11
C PHE A 192 -0.82 3.80 9.02
N PHE A 193 -0.15 2.83 9.64
CA PHE A 193 1.32 2.73 9.62
C PHE A 193 1.85 2.40 8.22
N ALA A 194 1.11 1.64 7.42
CA ALA A 194 1.48 1.41 6.02
C ALA A 194 1.46 2.70 5.19
N CYS A 195 0.41 3.52 5.35
CA CYS A 195 0.31 4.83 4.73
C CYS A 195 1.44 5.76 5.20
N LYS A 196 1.70 5.81 6.52
CA LYS A 196 2.80 6.58 7.11
C LYS A 196 4.17 6.18 6.57
N TRP A 197 4.41 4.88 6.42
CA TRP A 197 5.66 4.35 5.88
C TRP A 197 5.85 4.76 4.42
N LEU A 198 4.79 4.67 3.61
CA LEU A 198 4.81 5.09 2.22
C LEU A 198 5.09 6.59 2.09
N THR A 199 4.37 7.44 2.81
CA THR A 199 4.50 8.90 2.73
C THR A 199 5.87 9.36 3.21
N LEU A 200 6.37 8.79 4.31
CA LEU A 200 7.73 9.02 4.79
C LEU A 200 8.77 8.59 3.75
N GLY A 201 8.63 7.40 3.17
CA GLY A 201 9.52 6.90 2.13
C GLY A 201 9.54 7.79 0.89
N ILE A 202 8.40 8.37 0.50
CA ILE A 202 8.32 9.34 -0.61
C ILE A 202 8.99 10.66 -0.23
N ALA A 203 8.78 11.17 0.99
CA ALA A 203 9.34 12.44 1.45
C ALA A 203 10.87 12.37 1.61
N LEU A 204 11.40 11.32 2.22
CA LEU A 204 12.84 11.09 2.39
C LEU A 204 13.60 10.93 1.07
N ARG A 205 12.93 10.51 -0.02
CA ARG A 205 13.53 10.49 -1.36
C ARG A 205 13.73 11.88 -1.93
N ARG A 206 12.77 12.79 -1.66
CA ARG A 206 12.79 14.15 -2.20
C ARG A 206 13.61 15.11 -1.33
N SER A 207 13.76 14.80 -0.05
CA SER A 207 14.56 15.59 0.89
C SER A 207 15.69 14.74 1.48
N LYS A 208 16.92 14.90 0.96
CA LYS A 208 18.13 14.18 1.42
C LYS A 208 18.60 14.55 2.84
N SER A 209 17.87 15.43 3.53
CA SER A 209 18.39 16.12 4.71
C SER A 209 17.37 16.29 5.85
N ALA A 210 16.32 15.44 5.83
CA ALA A 210 15.33 15.39 6.89
C ALA A 210 15.97 14.90 8.21
N SER A 211 15.70 15.62 9.31
CA SER A 211 16.15 15.23 10.63
C SER A 211 15.52 13.88 11.05
N PRO A 212 16.31 12.90 11.51
CA PRO A 212 15.79 11.62 12.01
C PRO A 212 14.77 11.82 13.15
N PHE A 213 14.99 12.82 13.99
CA PHE A 213 14.05 13.18 15.06
C PHE A 213 12.70 13.64 14.51
N ARG A 214 12.69 14.49 13.46
CA ARG A 214 11.43 14.90 12.80
C ARG A 214 10.73 13.74 12.10
N ALA A 215 11.50 12.80 11.52
CA ALA A 215 10.94 11.58 10.94
C ALA A 215 10.28 10.69 12.00
N LEU A 216 10.91 10.52 13.17
CA LEU A 216 10.32 9.80 14.29
C LEU A 216 9.06 10.52 14.81
N ALA A 217 9.14 11.82 15.06
CA ALA A 217 8.01 12.62 15.50
C ALA A 217 6.82 12.55 14.52
N TYR A 218 7.09 12.53 13.21
CA TYR A 218 6.06 12.33 12.19
C TYR A 218 5.36 10.97 12.31
N LEU A 219 6.10 9.91 12.65
CA LEU A 219 5.55 8.55 12.76
C LEU A 219 4.72 8.36 14.02
N VAL A 220 5.18 8.87 15.17
CA VAL A 220 4.59 8.54 16.49
C VAL A 220 3.80 9.68 17.14
N ALA A 221 4.11 10.94 16.82
CA ALA A 221 3.58 12.11 17.53
C ALA A 221 2.71 13.03 16.66
N TRP A 222 2.44 12.63 15.41
CA TRP A 222 1.55 13.36 14.51
C TRP A 222 0.65 12.39 13.75
N PRO A 223 -0.69 12.52 13.79
CA PRO A 223 -1.59 11.63 13.05
C PRO A 223 -1.74 11.97 11.55
N GLY A 224 -1.26 13.12 11.06
CA GLY A 224 -1.44 13.54 9.66
C GLY A 224 -0.53 12.80 8.66
N MET A 225 -0.95 12.70 7.40
CA MET A 225 -0.26 11.87 6.38
C MET A 225 0.65 12.67 5.42
N ASP A 226 0.77 13.99 5.52
CA ASP A 226 1.69 14.77 4.68
C ASP A 226 3.10 14.84 5.28
N ALA A 227 3.91 13.82 5.00
CA ALA A 227 5.32 13.78 5.41
C ALA A 227 6.16 14.88 4.73
N LYS A 228 5.78 15.35 3.53
CA LYS A 228 6.55 16.36 2.80
C LYS A 228 6.51 17.70 3.53
N ARG A 229 5.32 18.13 3.97
CA ARG A 229 5.13 19.36 4.74
C ARG A 229 5.76 19.26 6.13
N PHE A 230 5.51 18.15 6.83
CA PHE A 230 6.03 17.96 8.19
C PHE A 230 7.56 17.92 8.28
N LEU A 231 8.22 17.31 7.28
CA LEU A 231 9.68 17.21 7.21
C LEU A 231 10.34 18.39 6.49
N SER A 232 9.55 19.38 6.02
CA SER A 232 10.09 20.56 5.37
C SER A 232 11.04 21.31 6.30
N ARG A 233 12.12 21.87 5.73
CA ARG A 233 13.03 22.76 6.48
C ARG A 233 12.46 24.16 6.59
N ASP A 234 11.64 24.56 5.63
CA ASP A 234 11.06 25.89 5.61
C ASP A 234 10.09 26.03 6.78
N PRO A 235 10.30 27.03 7.66
CA PRO A 235 9.44 27.20 8.82
C PRO A 235 8.04 27.60 8.36
N ALA A 236 7.03 26.88 8.86
CA ALA A 236 5.63 27.16 8.57
C ALA A 236 5.26 28.60 9.01
N PRO A 237 4.35 29.31 8.31
CA PRO A 237 3.93 30.68 8.64
C PRO A 237 3.53 30.85 10.11
N ARG A 238 3.79 32.05 10.69
CA ARG A 238 3.52 32.28 12.11
C ARG A 238 2.01 32.35 12.26
N VAL A 239 1.47 31.60 13.20
CA VAL A 239 0.05 31.72 13.54
C VAL A 239 -0.06 32.75 14.66
N PRO A 240 -0.96 33.76 14.54
CA PRO A 240 -1.20 34.72 15.61
C PRO A 240 -1.59 34.01 16.91
N ILE A 241 -1.06 34.46 18.05
CA ILE A 241 -1.34 33.87 19.37
C ILE A 241 -2.85 33.85 19.64
N SER A 242 -3.58 34.89 19.25
CA SER A 242 -5.04 34.96 19.38
C SER A 242 -5.75 33.82 18.66
N THR A 243 -5.32 33.47 17.45
CA THR A 243 -5.84 32.32 16.69
C THR A 243 -5.50 31.01 17.39
N MET A 244 -4.28 30.88 17.92
CA MET A 244 -3.85 29.67 18.63
C MET A 244 -4.66 29.45 19.92
N LEU A 245 -4.87 30.50 20.71
CA LEU A 245 -5.70 30.47 21.91
C LEU A 245 -7.14 30.11 21.56
N LYS A 246 -7.73 30.71 20.52
CA LYS A 246 -9.07 30.35 20.04
C LYS A 246 -9.14 28.87 19.66
N THR A 247 -8.17 28.36 18.90
CA THR A 247 -8.10 26.93 18.54
C THR A 247 -8.00 26.06 19.79
N ALA A 248 -7.15 26.43 20.75
CA ALA A 248 -6.96 25.67 21.98
C ALA A 248 -8.24 25.61 22.83
N VAL A 249 -8.88 26.75 23.10
CA VAL A 249 -10.13 26.83 23.87
C VAL A 249 -11.22 25.99 23.21
N VAL A 250 -11.42 26.16 21.90
CA VAL A 250 -12.46 25.42 21.18
C VAL A 250 -12.15 23.92 21.15
N ALA A 251 -10.89 23.53 20.97
CA ALA A 251 -10.50 22.12 21.00
C ALA A 251 -10.68 21.49 22.39
N ILE A 252 -10.30 22.20 23.46
CA ILE A 252 -10.52 21.77 24.85
C ILE A 252 -12.02 21.62 25.13
N ALA A 253 -12.85 22.59 24.72
CA ALA A 253 -14.30 22.49 24.87
C ALA A 253 -14.86 21.23 24.18
N ARG A 254 -14.40 20.93 22.96
CA ARG A 254 -14.79 19.71 22.22
C ARG A 254 -14.30 18.43 22.90
N ILE A 255 -13.12 18.44 23.52
CA ILE A 255 -12.63 17.33 24.34
C ILE A 255 -13.57 17.10 25.51
N LEU A 256 -13.90 18.15 26.27
CA LEU A 256 -14.79 18.04 27.43
C LEU A 256 -16.19 17.54 27.04
N VAL A 257 -16.78 18.08 25.97
CA VAL A 257 -18.04 17.58 25.41
C VAL A 257 -17.90 16.13 24.95
N GLY A 258 -16.81 15.77 24.28
CA GLY A 258 -16.54 14.40 23.83
C GLY A 258 -16.43 13.39 24.97
N ILE A 259 -15.69 13.75 26.03
CA ILE A 259 -15.58 12.96 27.28
C ILE A 259 -16.96 12.81 27.91
N SER A 260 -17.75 13.90 27.98
CA SER A 260 -19.08 13.89 28.60
C SER A 260 -20.05 12.99 27.82
N LEU A 261 -20.03 13.05 26.49
CA LEU A 261 -20.84 12.17 25.64
C LEU A 261 -20.43 10.70 25.83
N LEU A 262 -19.13 10.41 25.79
CA LEU A 262 -18.60 9.05 25.85
C LEU A 262 -18.74 8.41 27.23
N PHE A 263 -18.36 9.11 28.31
CA PHE A 263 -18.27 8.56 29.65
C PHE A 263 -19.41 8.96 30.59
N ALA A 264 -20.32 9.85 30.21
CA ALA A 264 -21.43 10.24 31.10
C ALA A 264 -22.81 10.08 30.45
N ILE A 265 -22.98 10.52 29.21
CA ILE A 265 -24.29 10.49 28.54
C ILE A 265 -24.56 9.09 27.96
N ALA A 266 -23.59 8.48 27.27
CA ALA A 266 -23.78 7.17 26.63
C ALA A 266 -24.25 6.09 27.61
N ARG A 267 -23.70 6.05 28.83
CA ARG A 267 -24.07 5.08 29.88
C ARG A 267 -25.47 5.26 30.48
N ARG A 268 -26.09 6.43 30.28
CA ARG A 268 -27.48 6.69 30.74
C ARG A 268 -28.53 6.31 29.71
N VAL A 269 -28.11 5.92 28.50
CA VAL A 269 -29.00 5.58 27.40
C VAL A 269 -29.19 4.07 27.37
N HIS A 270 -30.46 3.64 27.49
CA HIS A 270 -30.81 2.22 27.51
C HIS A 270 -30.77 1.55 26.13
N ASP A 271 -31.03 2.29 25.04
CA ASP A 271 -30.91 1.76 23.68
C ASP A 271 -29.42 1.61 23.31
N PRO A 272 -28.93 0.37 23.10
CA PRO A 272 -27.52 0.13 22.79
C PRO A 272 -27.05 0.78 21.49
N ILE A 273 -27.92 0.92 20.48
CA ILE A 273 -27.54 1.55 19.22
C ILE A 273 -27.33 3.05 19.44
N LEU A 274 -28.27 3.70 20.12
CA LEU A 274 -28.16 5.12 20.41
C LEU A 274 -26.98 5.42 21.33
N ALA A 275 -26.76 4.61 22.38
CA ALA A 275 -25.58 4.72 23.24
C ALA A 275 -24.28 4.61 22.43
N GLY A 276 -24.21 3.65 21.49
CA GLY A 276 -23.07 3.47 20.60
C GLY A 276 -22.83 4.68 19.69
N TRP A 277 -23.88 5.27 19.12
CA TRP A 277 -23.80 6.50 18.32
C TRP A 277 -23.30 7.69 19.14
N ILE A 278 -23.85 7.90 20.33
CA ILE A 278 -23.40 8.95 21.26
C ILE A 278 -21.92 8.75 21.60
N GLY A 279 -21.51 7.52 21.87
CA GLY A 279 -20.11 7.15 22.09
C GLY A 279 -19.21 7.48 20.90
N MET A 280 -19.61 7.10 19.69
CA MET A 280 -18.86 7.42 18.46
C MET A 280 -18.72 8.92 18.22
N VAL A 281 -19.81 9.68 18.37
CA VAL A 281 -19.78 11.15 18.27
C VAL A 281 -18.85 11.73 19.33
N GLY A 282 -18.93 11.23 20.57
CA GLY A 282 -18.03 11.61 21.66
C GLY A 282 -16.55 11.37 21.33
N MET A 283 -16.22 10.18 20.80
CA MET A 283 -14.86 9.84 20.36
C MET A 283 -14.37 10.72 19.21
N ILE A 284 -15.22 11.02 18.22
CA ILE A 284 -14.88 11.89 17.10
C ILE A 284 -14.57 13.31 17.59
N LEU A 285 -15.39 13.85 18.51
CA LEU A 285 -15.15 15.16 19.11
C LEU A 285 -13.88 15.18 19.96
N LEU A 286 -13.70 14.17 20.81
CA LEU A 286 -12.51 13.99 21.66
C LEU A 286 -11.23 13.95 20.83
N LEU A 287 -11.17 13.06 19.83
CA LEU A 287 -9.95 12.77 19.09
C LEU A 287 -9.75 13.73 17.92
N HIS A 288 -10.67 13.73 16.95
CA HIS A 288 -10.45 14.40 15.66
C HIS A 288 -10.59 15.92 15.76
N PHE A 289 -11.63 16.40 16.44
CA PHE A 289 -11.88 17.84 16.58
C PHE A 289 -11.26 18.47 17.82
N GLY A 290 -10.81 17.65 18.77
CA GLY A 290 -10.19 18.04 20.03
C GLY A 290 -8.68 17.80 20.00
N LEU A 291 -8.25 16.59 20.38
CA LEU A 291 -6.85 16.22 20.55
C LEU A 291 -5.98 16.50 19.31
N PHE A 292 -6.43 16.08 18.12
CA PHE A 292 -5.65 16.28 16.89
C PHE A 292 -5.59 17.76 16.48
N SER A 293 -6.60 18.55 16.84
CA SER A 293 -6.59 20.01 16.66
C SER A 293 -5.56 20.66 17.59
N LEU A 294 -5.49 20.23 18.86
CA LEU A 294 -4.46 20.67 19.80
C LEU A 294 -3.05 20.27 19.35
N LEU A 295 -2.86 19.02 18.91
CA LEU A 295 -1.58 18.56 18.38
C LEU A 295 -1.14 19.37 17.16
N SER A 296 -2.06 19.67 16.24
CA SER A 296 -1.79 20.53 15.08
C SER A 296 -1.34 21.92 15.51
N ALA A 297 -2.06 22.54 16.45
CA ALA A 297 -1.69 23.85 17.00
C ALA A 297 -0.33 23.81 17.70
N GLY A 298 -0.07 22.77 18.50
CA GLY A 298 1.20 22.54 19.19
C GLY A 298 2.38 22.45 18.23
N TRP A 299 2.30 21.62 17.19
CA TRP A 299 3.35 21.54 16.17
C TRP A 299 3.57 22.86 15.41
N ARG A 300 2.51 23.64 15.19
CA ARG A 300 2.60 24.94 14.54
C ARG A 300 3.23 26.02 15.44
N THR A 301 3.20 25.88 16.78
CA THR A 301 3.98 26.75 17.69
C THR A 301 5.47 26.69 17.38
N VAL A 302 5.99 25.48 17.16
CA VAL A 302 7.39 25.21 16.82
C VAL A 302 7.66 25.29 15.31
N ARG A 303 6.76 25.95 14.56
CA ARG A 303 6.91 26.29 13.14
C ARG A 303 6.98 25.07 12.21
N ILE A 304 6.38 23.94 12.61
CA ILE A 304 6.21 22.74 11.77
C ILE A 304 4.86 22.83 11.05
N ASP A 305 4.85 22.54 9.74
CA ASP A 305 3.62 22.57 8.92
C ASP A 305 2.77 21.32 9.13
N ALA A 306 2.13 21.26 10.30
CA ALA A 306 1.17 20.23 10.68
C ALA A 306 -0.25 20.77 10.45
N ALA A 307 -0.71 20.72 9.19
CA ALA A 307 -2.07 21.17 8.84
C ALA A 307 -3.15 20.38 9.62
N PRO A 308 -4.24 21.03 10.08
CA PRO A 308 -5.32 20.35 10.76
C PRO A 308 -5.92 19.21 9.91
N ILE A 309 -6.22 18.07 10.54
CA ILE A 309 -6.84 16.93 9.86
C ILE A 309 -8.31 17.21 9.52
N MET A 310 -9.00 17.96 10.37
CA MET A 310 -10.37 18.45 10.17
C MET A 310 -10.37 19.97 10.08
N ASP A 311 -11.01 20.54 9.06
CA ASP A 311 -11.11 21.98 8.83
C ASP A 311 -12.57 22.44 8.69
N ALA A 312 -13.25 22.57 9.83
CA ALA A 312 -14.64 23.04 9.92
C ALA A 312 -15.59 22.41 8.86
N PRO A 313 -15.73 21.07 8.81
CA PRO A 313 -16.45 20.35 7.75
C PRO A 313 -17.94 20.71 7.62
N LEU A 314 -18.57 21.18 8.70
CA LEU A 314 -19.97 21.65 8.68
C LEU A 314 -20.15 22.95 7.89
N ARG A 315 -19.06 23.64 7.49
CA ARG A 315 -19.11 24.83 6.64
C ARG A 315 -19.02 24.50 5.14
N SER A 316 -19.02 23.23 4.76
CA SER A 316 -18.97 22.83 3.36
C SER A 316 -20.27 23.17 2.63
N THR A 317 -20.17 23.85 1.49
CA THR A 317 -21.31 24.07 0.58
C THR A 317 -21.35 23.07 -0.57
N SER A 318 -20.38 22.15 -0.65
CA SER A 318 -20.39 21.02 -1.58
C SER A 318 -19.81 19.74 -0.98
N VAL A 319 -20.24 18.60 -1.51
CA VAL A 319 -19.73 17.26 -1.15
C VAL A 319 -18.24 17.15 -1.50
N ALA A 320 -17.83 17.77 -2.60
CA ALA A 320 -16.43 17.85 -3.00
C ALA A 320 -15.58 18.64 -1.99
N GLU A 321 -16.11 19.74 -1.43
CA GLU A 321 -15.40 20.49 -0.38
C GLU A 321 -15.33 19.71 0.94
N PHE A 322 -16.42 19.03 1.31
CA PHE A 322 -16.48 18.19 2.51
C PHE A 322 -15.40 17.11 2.48
N TRP A 323 -15.43 16.21 1.50
CA TRP A 323 -14.48 15.10 1.42
C TRP A 323 -13.10 15.49 0.89
N GLY A 324 -13.05 16.49 0.01
CA GLY A 324 -11.85 16.90 -0.72
C GLY A 324 -11.01 17.97 -0.03
N ARG A 325 -11.48 18.57 1.07
CA ARG A 325 -10.71 19.60 1.77
C ARG A 325 -10.88 19.62 3.29
N ARG A 326 -12.11 19.44 3.78
CA ARG A 326 -12.43 19.73 5.18
C ARG A 326 -12.51 18.51 6.10
N TRP A 327 -12.82 17.34 5.54
CA TRP A 327 -12.92 16.09 6.26
C TRP A 327 -11.69 15.21 6.00
N ASN A 328 -11.01 14.80 7.07
CA ASN A 328 -9.91 13.85 7.06
C ASN A 328 -8.83 14.15 5.98
N GLY A 329 -8.29 15.37 6.01
CA GLY A 329 -7.30 15.84 5.02
C GLY A 329 -6.11 14.91 4.85
N ALA A 330 -5.72 14.21 5.93
CA ALA A 330 -4.65 13.22 5.93
C ALA A 330 -4.87 12.11 4.88
N PHE A 331 -6.00 11.40 4.93
CA PHE A 331 -6.25 10.30 3.99
C PHE A 331 -6.72 10.79 2.62
N ASN A 332 -7.41 11.93 2.55
CA ASN A 332 -7.82 12.54 1.28
C ASN A 332 -6.60 12.92 0.42
N ASP A 333 -5.58 13.60 0.97
CA ASP A 333 -4.38 13.95 0.21
C ASP A 333 -3.70 12.71 -0.40
N LEU A 334 -3.71 11.60 0.34
CA LEU A 334 -3.20 10.31 -0.11
C LEU A 334 -4.05 9.72 -1.23
N ALA A 335 -5.38 9.67 -1.08
CA ALA A 335 -6.30 9.19 -2.09
C ALA A 335 -6.22 10.01 -3.38
N LEU A 336 -6.08 11.34 -3.26
CA LEU A 336 -5.88 12.25 -4.38
C LEU A 336 -4.58 11.94 -5.13
N GLY A 337 -3.49 11.70 -4.40
CA GLY A 337 -2.17 11.42 -4.95
C GLY A 337 -2.02 10.03 -5.57
N LEU A 338 -2.54 8.99 -4.91
CA LEU A 338 -2.32 7.59 -5.28
C LEU A 338 -3.40 7.02 -6.20
N VAL A 339 -4.64 7.47 -6.07
CA VAL A 339 -5.78 6.91 -6.82
C VAL A 339 -6.29 7.90 -7.84
N PHE A 340 -6.75 9.07 -7.40
CA PHE A 340 -7.46 10.01 -8.27
C PHE A 340 -6.57 10.56 -9.40
N ARG A 341 -5.42 11.18 -9.08
CA ARG A 341 -4.58 11.84 -10.10
C ARG A 341 -4.02 10.86 -11.14
N PRO A 342 -3.48 9.68 -10.78
CA PRO A 342 -3.03 8.72 -11.78
C PRO A 342 -4.15 8.23 -12.69
N MET A 343 -5.34 8.02 -12.13
CA MET A 343 -6.48 7.51 -12.88
C MET A 343 -7.14 8.58 -13.75
N ALA A 344 -7.26 9.82 -13.24
CA ALA A 344 -7.82 10.94 -13.99
C ALA A 344 -7.04 11.24 -15.26
N ARG A 345 -5.71 11.10 -15.22
CA ARG A 345 -4.85 11.25 -16.41
C ARG A 345 -5.06 10.17 -17.48
N ARG A 346 -5.60 9.00 -17.11
CA ARG A 346 -5.76 7.86 -18.03
C ARG A 346 -7.19 7.73 -18.55
N VAL A 347 -8.19 7.92 -17.69
CA VAL A 347 -9.60 7.61 -17.98
C VAL A 347 -10.57 8.75 -17.63
N GLY A 348 -10.05 9.94 -17.27
CA GLY A 348 -10.85 11.13 -16.99
C GLY A 348 -11.30 11.28 -15.54
N ALA A 349 -11.72 12.51 -15.19
CA ALA A 349 -12.04 12.91 -13.82
C ALA A 349 -13.29 12.24 -13.24
N THR A 350 -14.28 11.92 -14.07
CA THR A 350 -15.53 11.26 -13.63
C THR A 350 -15.22 9.86 -13.10
N THR A 351 -14.60 9.02 -13.92
CA THR A 351 -14.20 7.65 -13.56
C THR A 351 -13.25 7.67 -12.37
N ALA A 352 -12.26 8.58 -12.37
CA ALA A 352 -11.33 8.77 -11.25
C ALA A 352 -12.02 9.10 -9.92
N THR A 353 -13.09 9.89 -9.95
CA THR A 353 -13.90 10.20 -8.76
C THR A 353 -14.54 8.92 -8.23
N VAL A 354 -15.24 8.18 -9.08
CA VAL A 354 -15.94 6.94 -8.67
C VAL A 354 -14.96 5.93 -8.09
N ALA A 355 -13.81 5.69 -8.71
CA ALA A 355 -12.86 4.71 -8.18
C ALA A 355 -12.17 5.18 -6.89
N ALA A 356 -11.87 6.47 -6.73
CA ALA A 356 -11.31 6.97 -5.47
C ALA A 356 -12.25 6.70 -4.30
N PHE A 357 -13.56 6.93 -4.50
CA PHE A 357 -14.57 6.62 -3.50
C PHE A 357 -14.81 5.11 -3.34
N ALA A 358 -14.75 4.31 -4.41
CA ALA A 358 -14.84 2.85 -4.33
C ALA A 358 -13.69 2.25 -3.51
N VAL A 359 -12.45 2.67 -3.77
CA VAL A 359 -11.26 2.23 -3.01
C VAL A 359 -11.38 2.65 -1.55
N SER A 360 -11.84 3.88 -1.27
CA SER A 360 -12.14 4.30 0.11
C SER A 360 -13.19 3.40 0.76
N GLY A 361 -14.27 3.08 0.06
CA GLY A 361 -15.32 2.16 0.49
C GLY A 361 -14.77 0.80 0.91
N LEU A 362 -13.97 0.16 0.04
CA LEU A 362 -13.34 -1.14 0.31
C LEU A 362 -12.42 -1.12 1.53
N ILE A 363 -11.67 -0.04 1.73
CA ILE A 363 -10.84 0.14 2.93
C ILE A 363 -11.73 0.19 4.19
N HIS A 364 -12.87 0.87 4.12
CA HIS A 364 -13.82 0.92 5.23
C HIS A 364 -14.53 -0.42 5.47
N GLU A 365 -14.82 -1.23 4.43
CA GLU A 365 -15.30 -2.60 4.63
C GLU A 365 -14.30 -3.43 5.45
N MET A 366 -13.01 -3.30 5.14
CA MET A 366 -11.95 -4.04 5.81
C MET A 366 -11.79 -3.65 7.28
N VAL A 367 -12.05 -2.39 7.62
CA VAL A 367 -11.94 -1.88 9.01
C VAL A 367 -13.27 -1.97 9.77
N ILE A 368 -14.43 -1.97 9.11
CA ILE A 368 -15.74 -1.89 9.77
C ILE A 368 -16.50 -3.21 9.64
N SER A 369 -16.85 -3.62 8.42
CA SER A 369 -17.70 -4.78 8.16
C SER A 369 -16.98 -6.11 8.46
N LEU A 370 -15.69 -6.19 8.15
CA LEU A 370 -14.91 -7.41 8.39
C LEU A 370 -14.75 -7.73 9.89
N PRO A 371 -14.42 -6.78 10.78
CA PRO A 371 -14.45 -7.02 12.23
C PRO A 371 -15.86 -7.27 12.78
N ALA A 372 -16.88 -6.61 12.24
CA ALA A 372 -18.27 -6.86 12.63
C ALA A 372 -18.80 -8.23 12.16
N GLY A 373 -18.17 -8.83 11.15
CA GLY A 373 -18.61 -10.06 10.49
C GLY A 373 -19.97 -9.92 9.79
N ALA A 374 -20.38 -8.71 9.43
CA ALA A 374 -21.68 -8.39 8.81
C ALA A 374 -21.67 -7.00 8.19
N GLY A 375 -22.72 -6.66 7.43
CA GLY A 375 -22.90 -5.34 6.82
C GLY A 375 -22.02 -5.06 5.60
N PHE A 376 -21.50 -6.12 4.96
CA PHE A 376 -20.69 -6.02 3.75
C PHE A 376 -21.43 -5.28 2.64
N GLY A 377 -20.73 -4.36 1.98
CA GLY A 377 -21.25 -3.53 0.90
C GLY A 377 -21.88 -2.22 1.37
N LEU A 378 -22.26 -2.09 2.66
CA LEU A 378 -22.87 -0.85 3.18
C LEU A 378 -21.85 0.31 3.24
N PRO A 379 -20.65 0.17 3.85
CA PRO A 379 -19.60 1.20 3.73
C PRO A 379 -19.24 1.53 2.29
N THR A 380 -19.13 0.54 1.41
CA THR A 380 -18.81 0.78 0.00
C THR A 380 -19.92 1.57 -0.70
N GLY A 381 -21.18 1.20 -0.47
CA GLY A 381 -22.35 1.91 -0.96
C GLY A 381 -22.40 3.36 -0.46
N TYR A 382 -22.08 3.60 0.82
CA TYR A 382 -21.99 4.94 1.38
C TYR A 382 -21.00 5.82 0.59
N PHE A 383 -19.76 5.36 0.40
CA PHE A 383 -18.76 6.16 -0.32
C PHE A 383 -19.08 6.31 -1.81
N LEU A 384 -19.60 5.28 -2.47
CA LEU A 384 -20.05 5.40 -3.87
C LEU A 384 -21.15 6.45 -4.02
N LEU A 385 -22.11 6.50 -3.09
CA LEU A 385 -23.14 7.53 -3.06
C LEU A 385 -22.52 8.94 -2.96
N GLN A 386 -21.49 9.14 -2.12
CA GLN A 386 -20.77 10.41 -2.04
C GLN A 386 -20.08 10.78 -3.36
N GLY A 387 -19.44 9.80 -4.02
CA GLY A 387 -18.80 10.00 -5.32
C GLY A 387 -19.81 10.40 -6.41
N LEU A 388 -20.97 9.74 -6.45
CA LEU A 388 -22.06 10.09 -7.36
C LEU A 388 -22.67 11.45 -7.03
N ALA A 389 -22.80 11.81 -5.75
CA ALA A 389 -23.29 13.12 -5.31
C ALA A 389 -22.38 14.27 -5.78
N ILE A 390 -21.05 14.07 -5.81
CA ILE A 390 -20.12 15.04 -6.39
C ILE A 390 -20.39 15.22 -7.89
N LEU A 391 -20.63 14.14 -8.63
CA LEU A 391 -20.92 14.21 -10.06
C LEU A 391 -22.28 14.87 -10.33
N ALA A 392 -23.28 14.58 -9.49
CA ALA A 392 -24.58 15.23 -9.50
C ALA A 392 -24.47 16.74 -9.29
N GLN A 393 -23.72 17.21 -8.28
CA GLN A 393 -23.50 18.65 -8.05
C GLN A 393 -22.75 19.32 -9.20
N ARG A 394 -21.84 18.62 -9.88
CA ARG A 394 -21.17 19.14 -11.08
C ARG A 394 -22.15 19.31 -12.25
N LYS A 395 -23.14 18.41 -12.38
CA LYS A 395 -24.12 18.46 -13.46
C LYS A 395 -25.25 19.45 -13.20
N TRP A 396 -25.79 19.50 -11.98
CA TRP A 396 -27.01 20.24 -11.67
C TRP A 396 -26.74 21.51 -10.86
N ALA A 397 -27.00 22.67 -11.48
CA ALA A 397 -26.74 23.98 -10.89
C ALA A 397 -27.55 24.25 -9.62
N VAL A 398 -28.77 23.72 -9.51
CA VAL A 398 -29.64 23.86 -8.33
C VAL A 398 -28.98 23.36 -7.04
N LEU A 399 -28.04 22.42 -7.14
CA LEU A 399 -27.32 21.83 -6.02
C LEU A 399 -26.03 22.57 -5.66
N ARG A 400 -25.76 23.73 -6.26
CA ARG A 400 -24.52 24.50 -6.08
C ARG A 400 -24.68 25.86 -5.39
N GLY A 401 -25.91 26.28 -5.06
CA GLY A 401 -26.12 27.50 -4.28
C GLY A 401 -25.55 27.38 -2.88
N ASP A 402 -25.29 28.50 -2.19
CA ASP A 402 -24.68 28.45 -0.86
C ASP A 402 -25.53 27.66 0.14
N ILE A 403 -26.83 27.96 0.21
CA ILE A 403 -27.77 27.27 1.10
C ILE A 403 -28.15 25.90 0.54
N SER A 404 -28.51 25.82 -0.75
CA SER A 404 -28.97 24.56 -1.36
C SER A 404 -27.86 23.51 -1.44
N GLY A 405 -26.64 23.94 -1.76
CA GLY A 405 -25.45 23.11 -1.77
C GLY A 405 -25.04 22.68 -0.37
N TRP A 406 -25.10 23.58 0.63
CA TRP A 406 -24.88 23.22 2.03
C TRP A 406 -25.90 22.17 2.50
N LEU A 407 -27.20 22.42 2.28
CA LEU A 407 -28.27 21.51 2.68
C LEU A 407 -28.12 20.14 2.02
N PHE A 408 -27.90 20.12 0.70
CA PHE A 408 -27.63 18.89 -0.04
C PHE A 408 -26.43 18.14 0.52
N THR A 409 -25.32 18.85 0.80
CA THR A 409 -24.10 18.27 1.37
C THR A 409 -24.35 17.67 2.74
N MET A 410 -25.02 18.38 3.64
CA MET A 410 -25.30 17.88 4.99
C MET A 410 -26.23 16.68 4.97
N ILE A 411 -27.29 16.70 4.15
CA ILE A 411 -28.23 15.59 4.02
C ILE A 411 -27.53 14.36 3.46
N ILE A 412 -26.80 14.49 2.35
CA ILE A 412 -26.20 13.33 1.67
C ILE A 412 -25.05 12.71 2.47
N VAL A 413 -24.37 13.49 3.31
CA VAL A 413 -23.32 12.98 4.21
C VAL A 413 -23.94 12.32 5.45
N ALA A 414 -24.96 12.94 6.06
CA ALA A 414 -25.49 12.52 7.34
C ALA A 414 -26.57 11.44 7.26
N ALA A 415 -27.53 11.54 6.34
CA ALA A 415 -28.66 10.62 6.25
C ALA A 415 -28.23 9.14 6.03
N PRO A 416 -27.27 8.83 5.13
CA PRO A 416 -26.81 7.46 4.94
C PRO A 416 -25.68 7.06 5.91
N ALA A 417 -25.38 7.84 6.96
CA ALA A 417 -24.29 7.53 7.89
C ALA A 417 -24.45 6.15 8.59
N SER A 418 -25.68 5.67 8.72
CA SER A 418 -25.99 4.32 9.21
C SER A 418 -25.58 3.20 8.25
N TRP A 419 -25.27 3.48 6.99
CA TRP A 419 -24.64 2.51 6.09
C TRP A 419 -23.15 2.37 6.42
N LEU A 420 -22.48 3.48 6.71
CA LEU A 420 -21.07 3.47 7.10
C LEU A 420 -20.88 2.83 8.49
N PHE A 421 -21.69 3.23 9.46
CA PHE A 421 -21.69 2.69 10.82
C PHE A 421 -22.94 1.85 11.07
N HIS A 422 -23.02 0.71 10.39
CA HIS A 422 -24.19 -0.16 10.42
C HIS A 422 -24.45 -0.79 11.79
N PRO A 423 -25.71 -1.15 12.11
CA PRO A 423 -26.06 -1.67 13.44
C PRO A 423 -25.23 -2.88 13.91
N PRO A 424 -24.87 -3.87 13.05
CA PRO A 424 -23.97 -4.94 13.44
C PRO A 424 -22.60 -4.44 13.91
N PHE A 425 -22.01 -3.44 13.24
CA PHE A 425 -20.75 -2.84 13.67
C PHE A 425 -20.89 -2.16 15.03
N VAL A 426 -21.96 -1.39 15.23
CA VAL A 426 -22.20 -0.71 16.52
C VAL A 426 -22.32 -1.75 17.65
N ARG A 427 -23.13 -2.80 17.46
CA ARG A 427 -23.39 -3.82 18.48
C ARG A 427 -22.19 -4.73 18.77
N ARG A 428 -21.47 -5.17 17.74
CA ARG A 428 -20.42 -6.20 17.88
C ARG A 428 -19.03 -5.63 18.09
N VAL A 429 -18.82 -4.36 17.74
CA VAL A 429 -17.50 -3.72 17.78
C VAL A 429 -17.50 -2.53 18.74
N ILE A 430 -18.36 -1.53 18.50
CA ILE A 430 -18.32 -0.27 19.25
C ILE A 430 -18.77 -0.44 20.70
N ILE A 431 -19.89 -1.12 20.95
CA ILE A 431 -20.39 -1.31 22.31
C ILE A 431 -19.41 -2.14 23.16
N PRO A 432 -18.89 -3.30 22.70
CA PRO A 432 -17.86 -4.04 23.44
C PRO A 432 -16.58 -3.23 23.66
N PHE A 433 -16.18 -2.38 22.69
CA PHE A 433 -15.06 -1.47 22.87
C PHE A 433 -15.33 -0.45 23.99
N MET A 434 -16.51 0.16 23.98
CA MET A 434 -16.92 1.14 25.00
C MET A 434 -16.95 0.51 26.40
N GLN A 435 -17.41 -0.73 26.52
CA GLN A 435 -17.34 -1.50 27.78
C GLN A 435 -15.88 -1.75 28.19
N ALA A 436 -15.02 -2.16 27.26
CA ALA A 436 -13.61 -2.45 27.54
C ALA A 436 -12.82 -1.23 28.04
N ILE A 437 -13.20 -0.01 27.63
CA ILE A 437 -12.59 1.25 28.10
C ILE A 437 -13.31 1.87 29.31
N GLY A 438 -14.33 1.21 29.87
CA GLY A 438 -15.11 1.71 31.00
C GLY A 438 -16.05 2.89 30.68
N ALA A 439 -16.42 3.06 29.42
CA ALA A 439 -17.37 4.09 28.99
C ALA A 439 -18.83 3.70 29.28
N LEU A 440 -19.16 2.41 29.13
CA LEU A 440 -20.47 1.81 29.42
C LEU A 440 -20.40 0.83 30.59
#